data_AF-A0A953RHI4-F1
#
_entry.id   AF-A0A953RHI4-F1
#
_cell.length_a   1.000
_cell.length_b   1.000
_cell.length_c   1.000
_cell.angle_alpha   90.00
_cell.angle_beta   90.00
_cell.angle_gamma   90.00
#
_symmetry.space_group_name_H-M   'P 1'
#
loop_
_entity.id
_entity.type
_entity.pdbx_description
1 polymer ?
#
loop_
_entity_poly.entity_id
_entity_poly.type
_entity_poly.pdbx_seq_one_letter_code
_entity_poly.pdbx_strand_id
1 'polypeptide(L)' 'MVPLVRFGCAMPLRQVFFRFYAELNELLPPTKRVSCFVHGLDPAATLKDVIEALGVPHTEIGLILINGES' A
#
# COMPACT_ATOMS: atom_id res chain seq x y z
N MET A 1 35.75 2.78 -13.90
CA MET A 1 34.46 3.08 -13.24
C MET A 1 33.40 2.24 -13.92
N VAL A 2 33.11 1.06 -13.37
CA VAL A 2 32.17 0.10 -13.97
C VAL A 2 30.77 0.45 -13.47
N PRO A 3 29.75 0.67 -14.33
CA PRO A 3 28.40 0.86 -13.85
C PRO A 3 27.92 -0.45 -13.22
N LEU A 4 27.76 -0.47 -11.90
CA LEU A 4 27.22 -1.59 -11.16
C LEU A 4 25.70 -1.64 -11.43
N VAL A 5 25.29 -2.30 -12.51
CA VAL A 5 23.89 -2.64 -12.72
C VAL A 5 23.58 -3.84 -11.83
N ARG A 6 23.00 -3.57 -10.66
CA ARG A 6 22.54 -4.62 -9.74
C ARG A 6 21.25 -5.21 -10.28
N PHE A 7 21.33 -6.27 -11.09
CA PHE A 7 20.19 -7.14 -11.33
C PHE A 7 19.94 -7.97 -10.07
N GLY A 8 19.31 -7.34 -9.08
CA GLY A 8 18.69 -8.09 -7.99
C GLY A 8 17.54 -8.90 -8.59
N CYS A 9 17.50 -10.21 -8.32
CA CYS A 9 16.29 -11.00 -8.43
C CYS A 9 15.29 -10.42 -7.42
N ALA A 10 14.64 -9.30 -7.77
CA ALA A 10 13.55 -8.77 -6.98
C ALA A 10 12.45 -9.82 -7.09
N MET A 11 12.18 -10.51 -5.97
CA MET A 11 10.99 -11.35 -5.85
C MET A 11 9.80 -10.54 -6.40
N PRO A 12 8.92 -11.14 -7.21
CA PRO A 12 7.85 -10.38 -7.84
C PRO A 12 6.99 -9.73 -6.75
N LEU A 13 7.08 -8.41 -6.63
CA LEU A 13 6.22 -7.64 -5.75
C LEU A 13 4.80 -7.83 -6.27
N ARG A 14 3.92 -8.38 -5.43
CA ARG A 14 2.51 -8.44 -5.76
C ARG A 14 1.97 -7.03 -5.77
N GLN A 15 1.19 -6.68 -6.78
CA GLN A 15 0.58 -5.35 -6.82
C GLN A 15 -0.81 -5.42 -6.20
N VAL A 16 -1.11 -4.44 -5.36
CA VAL A 16 -2.45 -4.24 -4.78
C VAL A 16 -2.89 -2.82 -5.02
N PHE A 17 -4.19 -2.66 -5.28
CA PHE A 17 -4.81 -1.35 -5.41
C PHE A 17 -5.44 -0.96 -4.07
N PHE A 18 -5.06 0.21 -3.57
CA PHE A 18 -5.64 0.78 -2.37
C PHE A 18 -6.57 1.93 -2.72
N ARG A 19 -7.72 1.97 -2.05
CA ARG A 19 -8.63 3.11 -2.04
C ARG A 19 -9.15 3.31 -0.63
N PHE A 20 -8.93 4.49 -0.09
CA PHE A 20 -9.43 4.88 1.22
C PHE A 20 -10.69 5.74 1.03
N TYR A 21 -11.62 5.68 1.98
CA TYR A 21 -12.91 6.39 1.93
C TYR A 21 -13.08 7.30 3.15
N ALA A 22 -13.91 8.34 3.01
CA ALA A 22 -14.24 9.29 4.07
C ALA A 22 -13.00 9.87 4.77
N GLU A 23 -13.02 9.94 6.10
CA GLU A 23 -12.00 10.54 6.98
C GLU A 23 -10.60 9.91 6.79
N LEU A 24 -10.53 8.64 6.36
CA LEU A 24 -9.25 7.98 6.07
C LEU A 24 -8.49 8.63 4.92
N ASN A 25 -9.15 9.36 4.02
CA ASN A 25 -8.45 10.12 2.98
C ASN A 25 -7.63 11.28 3.54
N GLU A 26 -8.03 11.85 4.67
CA GLU A 26 -7.35 13.01 5.23
C GLU A 26 -6.02 12.62 5.89
N LEU A 27 -5.94 11.37 6.35
CA LEU A 27 -4.74 10.74 6.90
C LEU A 27 -3.66 10.48 5.83
N LEU A 28 -4.04 10.37 4.56
CA LEU A 28 -3.10 10.09 3.47
C LEU A 28 -2.32 11.35 3.04
N PRO A 29 -1.12 11.17 2.44
CA PRO A 29 -0.44 12.23 1.71
C PRO A 29 -1.34 12.84 0.62
N PRO A 30 -1.25 14.15 0.34
CA PRO A 30 -2.10 14.84 -0.63
C PRO A 30 -2.19 14.16 -2.00
N THR A 31 -1.09 13.57 -2.47
CA THR A 31 -1.00 12.90 -3.77
C THR A 31 -1.75 11.57 -3.84
N LYS A 32 -2.18 11.02 -2.71
CA LYS A 32 -2.86 9.73 -2.58
C LYS A 32 -4.32 9.87 -2.11
N ARG A 33 -4.77 11.09 -1.82
CA ARG A 33 -6.14 11.36 -1.39
C ARG A 33 -7.12 11.23 -2.56
N VAL A 34 -8.33 10.76 -2.26
CA VAL A 34 -9.49 10.69 -3.16
C VAL A 34 -9.19 9.92 -4.46
N SER A 35 -8.22 9.01 -4.43
CA SER A 35 -7.80 8.27 -5.62
C SER A 35 -7.39 6.83 -5.30
N CYS A 36 -7.49 5.96 -6.30
CA CYS A 36 -6.90 4.63 -6.24
C CYS A 36 -5.42 4.72 -6.58
N PHE A 37 -4.57 4.02 -5.83
CA PHE A 37 -3.16 3.91 -6.16
C PHE A 37 -2.65 2.48 -6.01
N VAL A 38 -1.63 2.15 -6.82
CA VAL A 38 -0.95 0.87 -6.76
C VAL A 38 0.12 0.92 -5.67
N HIS A 39 0.20 -0.15 -4.89
CA HIS A 39 1.30 -0.37 -3.96
C HIS A 39 1.91 -1.75 -4.20
N GLY A 40 3.25 -1.81 -4.19
CA GLY A 40 3.96 -3.07 -4.18
C GLY A 40 3.85 -3.70 -2.80
N LEU A 41 3.40 -4.94 -2.75
CA LEU A 41 3.29 -5.74 -1.55
C LEU A 41 4.43 -6.74 -1.52
N ASP A 42 5.27 -6.60 -0.50
CA ASP A 42 6.23 -7.63 -0.16
C ASP A 42 5.47 -8.86 0.36
N PRO A 43 5.76 -10.08 -0.13
CA PRO A 43 5.05 -11.28 0.29
C PRO A 43 5.17 -11.58 1.79
N ALA A 44 6.17 -11.02 2.49
CA ALA A 44 6.32 -11.16 3.93
C ALA A 44 5.63 -10.05 4.74
N ALA A 45 5.15 -8.98 4.10
CA ALA A 45 4.50 -7.86 4.79
C ALA A 45 3.05 -8.18 5.17
N THR A 46 2.65 -7.77 6.37
CA THR A 46 1.24 -7.84 6.78
C THR A 46 0.47 -6.63 6.27
N LEU A 47 -0.85 -6.78 6.12
CA LEU A 47 -1.72 -5.68 5.72
C LEU A 47 -1.69 -4.51 6.73
N LYS A 48 -1.53 -4.81 8.03
CA LYS A 48 -1.33 -3.79 9.08
C LYS A 48 -0.09 -2.95 8.80
N ASP A 49 1.06 -3.60 8.60
CA ASP A 49 2.33 -2.89 8.38
C ASP A 49 2.28 -2.00 7.14
N VAL A 50 1.63 -2.50 6.08
CA VAL A 50 1.47 -1.75 4.82
C VAL A 50 0.60 -0.51 5.04
N ILE A 51 -0.51 -0.64 5.75
CA ILE A 51 -1.44 0.49 5.93
C ILE A 51 -0.85 1.52 6.89
N GLU A 52 -0.16 1.08 7.94
CA GLU A 52 0.58 1.98 8.84
C GLU A 52 1.70 2.70 8.09
N ALA A 53 2.42 2.03 7.19
CA ALA A 53 3.43 2.64 6.31
C ALA A 53 2.82 3.65 5.31
N LEU A 54 1.53 3.53 4.98
CA LEU A 54 0.80 4.51 4.19
C LEU A 54 0.36 5.74 5.00
N GLY A 55 0.54 5.71 6.33
CA GLY A 55 0.19 6.79 7.25
C GLY A 55 -1.18 6.64 7.91
N VAL A 56 -1.87 5.52 7.69
CA VAL A 56 -3.20 5.26 8.27
C VAL A 56 -3.04 4.28 9.44
N PRO A 57 -3.41 4.66 10.67
CA PRO A 57 -3.40 3.71 11.79
C PRO A 57 -4.42 2.62 11.52
N HIS A 58 -4.03 1.35 11.66
CA HIS A 58 -4.95 0.23 11.40
C HIS A 58 -6.19 0.26 12.32
N THR A 59 -6.09 0.91 13.48
CA THR A 59 -7.18 1.09 14.46
C THR A 59 -8.33 1.94 13.92
N GLU A 60 -8.06 2.82 12.96
CA GLU A 60 -9.07 3.69 12.34
C GLU A 60 -9.86 2.96 11.24
N ILE A 61 -9.48 1.73 10.91
CA ILE A 61 -10.06 0.97 9.79
C ILE A 61 -11.15 0.06 10.33
N GLY A 62 -12.40 0.43 10.10
CA GLY A 62 -13.56 -0.38 10.48
C GLY A 62 -13.92 -1.51 9.51
N LEU A 63 -13.54 -1.41 8.23
CA LEU A 63 -13.86 -2.39 7.19
C LEU A 63 -12.77 -2.42 6.12
N ILE A 64 -12.40 -3.64 5.71
CA ILE A 64 -11.49 -3.88 4.59
C ILE A 64 -12.28 -4.69 3.55
N LEU A 65 -12.20 -4.27 2.30
CA LEU A 65 -12.76 -5.00 1.16
C LEU A 65 -11.61 -5.52 0.30
N ILE A 66 -11.52 -6.84 0.15
CA ILE A 66 -10.54 -7.50 -0.72
C ILE A 66 -11.26 -7.90 -2.00
N ASN A 67 -10.89 -7.29 -3.12
CA ASN A 67 -11.56 -7.50 -4.43
C ASN A 67 -13.08 -7.27 -4.40
N GLY A 68 -13.57 -6.42 -3.49
CA GLY A 68 -14.99 -6.12 -3.33
C GLY A 68 -15.73 -7.04 -2.36
N GLU A 69 -15.04 -8.01 -1.74
CA GLU A 69 -15.60 -8.91 -0.75
C GLU A 69 -15.09 -8.56 0.66
N SER A 70 -15.96 -8.68 1.67
CA SER A 70 -15.68 -8.39 3.09
C SER A 70 -15.30 -9.63 3.89
#